data_AF-B7K5M6-F1
#
_entry.id   AF-B7K5M6-F1
#
_cell.length_a   1.000
_cell.length_b   1.000
_cell.length_c   1.000
_cell.angle_alpha   90.00
_cell.angle_beta   90.00
_cell.angle_gamma   90.00
#
_symmetry.space_group_name_H-M   'P 1'
#
loop_
_entity.id
_entity.type
_entity.pdbx_description
1 polymer ?
#
loop_
_entity_poly.entity_id
_entity_poly.type
_entity_poly.pdbx_seq_one_letter_code
_entity_poly.pdbx_strand_id
1 'polypeptide(L)'
;MIDVLSYSCLIIGIIFWFWGTLPLLGNRSVLFKLHTLSVSDTLGSMAIIFGLLLKIPNEWPLLLLAIITLAIWNTVLGYVLAYCSTESEKP
;
A
#
# COMPACT_ATOMS: atom_id res chain seq x y z
N MET A 1 18.13 -17.18 -10.43
CA MET A 1 16.68 -17.28 -10.73
C MET A 1 15.84 -16.54 -9.70
N ILE A 2 16.11 -16.73 -8.40
CA ILE A 2 15.47 -15.99 -7.30
C ILE A 2 15.69 -14.47 -7.43
N ASP A 3 16.88 -14.03 -7.86
CA ASP A 3 17.15 -12.60 -8.08
C ASP A 3 16.23 -11.97 -9.13
N VAL A 4 15.98 -12.66 -10.25
CA VAL A 4 15.09 -12.15 -11.31
C VAL A 4 13.68 -11.95 -10.77
N LEU A 5 13.20 -12.90 -9.96
CA LEU A 5 11.86 -12.84 -9.35
C LEU A 5 11.78 -11.73 -8.29
N SER A 6 12.84 -11.56 -7.49
CA SER A 6 12.98 -10.48 -6.50
C SER A 6 12.99 -9.10 -7.18
N TYR A 7 13.84 -8.90 -8.19
CA TYR A 7 13.91 -7.64 -8.94
C TYR A 7 12.59 -7.34 -9.66
N SER A 8 11.91 -8.37 -10.19
CA SER A 8 10.58 -8.20 -10.79
C SER A 8 9.56 -7.72 -9.76
N CYS A 9 9.52 -8.31 -8.56
CA CYS A 9 8.64 -7.86 -7.47
C CYS A 9 8.93 -6.41 -7.05
N LEU A 10 10.20 -6.02 -6.96
CA LEU A 10 10.59 -4.64 -6.64
C LEU A 10 10.09 -3.65 -7.71
N ILE A 11 10.31 -3.97 -8.99
CA ILE A 11 9.87 -3.13 -10.12
C ILE A 11 8.34 -3.01 -10.13
N ILE A 12 7.63 -4.12 -9.96
CA ILE A 12 6.16 -4.14 -9.91
C ILE A 12 5.65 -3.28 -8.74
N GLY A 13 6.27 -3.38 -7.57
CA GLY A 13 5.88 -2.58 -6.41
C GLY A 13 6.07 -1.08 -6.64
N ILE A 14 7.16 -0.68 -7.32
CA ILE A 14 7.38 0.71 -7.73
C ILE A 14 6.30 1.16 -8.74
N ILE A 15 5.94 0.31 -9.71
CA ILE A 15 4.88 0.61 -10.68
C ILE A 15 3.54 0.84 -9.95
N PHE A 16 3.22 0.02 -8.95
CA PHE A 16 2.03 0.23 -8.13
C PHE A 16 2.06 1.56 -7.36
N TRP A 17 3.21 1.95 -6.80
CA TRP A 17 3.32 3.28 -6.18
C TRP A 17 3.02 4.41 -7.17
N PHE A 18 3.59 4.35 -8.38
CA PHE A 18 3.27 5.33 -9.43
C PHE A 18 1.81 5.30 -9.84
N TRP A 19 1.22 4.10 -10.00
CA TRP A 19 -0.20 3.95 -10.34
C TRP A 19 -1.12 4.57 -9.29
N GLY A 20 -0.76 4.50 -8.01
CA GLY A 20 -1.53 5.10 -6.92
C GLY A 20 -1.54 6.63 -6.92
N THR A 21 -0.52 7.25 -7.52
CA THR A 21 -0.41 8.71 -7.63
C THR A 21 -1.15 9.30 -8.84
N LEU A 22 -1.41 8.50 -9.88
CA LEU A 22 -2.17 8.95 -11.06
C LEU A 22 -3.62 9.40 -10.72
N PRO A 23 -4.40 8.68 -9.88
CA PRO A 23 -5.74 9.08 -9.45
C PRO A 23 -5.80 10.43 -8.73
N LEU A 24 -4.70 10.90 -8.13
CA LEU A 24 -4.67 12.19 -7.43
C LEU A 24 -4.91 13.37 -8.37
N LEU A 25 -4.49 13.27 -9.63
CA LEU A 25 -4.60 14.30 -10.65
C LEU A 25 -6.03 14.50 -11.20
N GLY A 26 -6.97 13.59 -10.90
CA GLY A 26 -8.36 13.66 -11.40
C GLY A 26 -9.33 14.44 -10.49
N ASN A 27 -10.45 14.90 -11.03
CA ASN A 27 -11.55 15.54 -10.27
C ASN A 27 -12.51 14.53 -9.63
N ARG A 28 -12.00 13.47 -8.99
CA ARG A 28 -12.81 12.47 -8.26
C ARG A 28 -12.91 12.82 -6.77
N SER A 29 -13.89 12.24 -6.08
CA SER A 29 -14.10 12.45 -4.63
C SER A 29 -12.87 12.06 -3.83
N VAL A 30 -12.66 12.74 -2.69
CA VAL A 30 -11.50 12.56 -1.81
C VAL A 30 -11.41 11.12 -1.30
N LEU A 31 -12.55 10.49 -0.95
CA LEU A 31 -12.64 9.08 -0.57
C LEU A 31 -12.17 8.13 -1.68
N PHE A 32 -12.55 8.38 -2.94
CA PHE A 32 -12.12 7.54 -4.05
C PHE A 32 -10.61 7.65 -4.28
N LYS A 33 -10.05 8.86 -4.17
CA LYS A 33 -8.60 9.08 -4.25
C LYS A 33 -7.86 8.34 -3.14
N LEU A 34 -8.34 8.44 -1.90
CA LEU A 34 -7.70 7.83 -0.73
C LEU A 34 -7.80 6.30 -0.75
N HIS A 35 -8.93 5.74 -1.16
CA HIS A 35 -9.06 4.29 -1.35
C HIS A 35 -8.07 3.78 -2.40
N THR A 36 -7.99 4.46 -3.55
CA THR A 36 -7.08 4.04 -4.63
C THR A 36 -5.61 4.20 -4.22
N LEU A 37 -5.27 5.27 -3.49
CA LEU A 37 -3.93 5.50 -2.94
C LEU A 37 -3.55 4.43 -1.92
N SER A 38 -4.45 4.08 -1.00
CA SER A 38 -4.24 3.06 0.04
C SER A 38 -4.08 1.65 -0.55
N VAL A 39 -4.89 1.28 -1.55
CA VAL A 39 -4.76 -0.01 -2.25
C VAL A 39 -3.42 -0.09 -3.00
N SER A 40 -3.03 0.98 -3.69
CA SER A 40 -1.76 1.00 -4.42
C SER A 40 -0.55 0.98 -3.50
N ASP A 41 -0.63 1.68 -2.36
CA ASP A 41 0.42 1.69 -1.35
C ASP A 41 0.59 0.32 -0.71
N THR A 42 -0.50 -0.33 -0.27
CA THR A 42 -0.45 -1.68 0.35
C THR A 42 0.09 -2.74 -0.61
N LEU A 43 -0.45 -2.84 -1.83
CA LEU A 43 0.01 -3.81 -2.83
C LEU A 43 1.46 -3.52 -3.26
N GLY A 44 1.80 -2.25 -3.46
CA GLY A 44 3.15 -1.84 -3.87
C GLY A 44 4.19 -2.20 -2.82
N SER A 45 3.95 -1.82 -1.57
CA SER A 45 4.87 -2.10 -0.47
C SER A 45 4.91 -3.59 -0.08
N MET A 46 3.79 -4.34 -0.17
CA MET A 46 3.82 -5.81 -0.02
C MET A 46 4.67 -6.49 -1.10
N ALA A 47 4.56 -6.06 -2.37
CA ALA A 47 5.39 -6.59 -3.46
C ALA A 47 6.88 -6.30 -3.22
N ILE A 48 7.23 -5.10 -2.74
CA ILE A 48 8.60 -4.74 -2.39
C ILE A 48 9.12 -5.60 -1.25
N ILE A 49 8.36 -5.73 -0.17
CA ILE A 49 8.75 -6.52 1.01
C ILE A 49 8.93 -7.99 0.61
N PHE A 50 8.03 -8.55 -0.21
CA PHE A 50 8.14 -9.92 -0.71
C PHE A 50 9.38 -10.11 -1.61
N GLY A 51 9.67 -9.13 -2.48
CA GLY A 51 10.90 -9.11 -3.27
C GLY A 51 12.15 -9.09 -2.38
N LEU A 52 12.13 -8.30 -1.29
CA LEU A 52 13.23 -8.24 -0.33
C LEU A 52 13.37 -9.54 0.48
N LEU A 53 12.25 -10.16 0.83
CA LEU A 53 12.16 -11.45 1.53
C LEU A 53 12.90 -12.55 0.78
N LEU A 54 12.72 -12.59 -0.54
CA LEU A 54 13.37 -13.54 -1.43
C LEU A 54 14.88 -13.29 -1.54
N LYS A 55 15.33 -12.05 -1.33
CA LYS A 55 16.74 -11.64 -1.47
C LYS A 55 17.52 -11.74 -0.16
N ILE A 56 16.88 -11.46 0.97
CA ILE A 56 17.48 -11.43 2.31
C ILE A 56 16.62 -12.26 3.27
N PRO A 57 16.64 -13.60 3.14
CA PRO A 57 15.79 -14.47 3.96
C PRO A 57 16.18 -14.48 5.45
N ASN A 58 17.39 -14.05 5.81
CA ASN A 58 17.83 -13.97 7.22
C ASN A 58 17.05 -12.93 8.05
N GLU A 59 16.52 -11.89 7.40
CA GLU A 59 15.80 -10.79 8.08
C GLU A 59 14.27 -10.96 8.01
N TRP A 60 13.81 -12.20 7.78
CA TRP A 60 12.39 -12.53 7.63
C TRP A 60 11.49 -12.01 8.78
N PRO A 61 11.90 -12.06 10.07
CA PRO A 61 11.08 -11.54 11.17
C PRO A 61 10.82 -10.02 11.05
N LEU A 62 11.83 -9.26 10.61
CA LEU A 62 11.73 -7.81 10.47
C LEU A 62 10.81 -7.43 9.31
N LEU A 63 10.89 -8.18 8.21
CA LEU A 63 10.04 -8.01 7.03
C LEU A 63 8.59 -8.42 7.31
N LEU A 64 8.38 -9.47 8.11
CA LEU A 64 7.05 -9.87 8.59
C LEU A 64 6.43 -8.76 9.45
N LEU A 65 7.21 -8.19 10.37
CA LEU A 65 6.78 -7.05 11.18
C LEU A 65 6.36 -5.87 10.31
N ALA A 66 7.14 -5.56 9.27
CA ALA A 66 6.81 -4.49 8.32
C ALA A 66 5.45 -4.73 7.61
N ILE A 67 5.14 -5.96 7.20
CA ILE A 67 3.85 -6.31 6.58
C ILE A 67 2.70 -6.11 7.58
N ILE A 68 2.87 -6.56 8.82
CA ILE A 68 1.83 -6.44 9.86
C ILE A 68 1.56 -4.97 10.16
N THR A 69 2.62 -4.17 10.38
CA THR A 69 2.48 -2.74 10.63
C THR A 69 1.81 -2.01 9.46
N LEU A 70 2.19 -2.34 8.23
CA LEU A 70 1.59 -1.78 7.02
C LEU A 70 0.08 -2.09 6.93
N ALA A 71 -0.32 -3.33 7.22
CA ALA A 71 -1.71 -3.76 7.19
C ALA A 71 -2.57 -3.04 8.25
N ILE A 72 -2.03 -2.90 9.47
CA ILE A 72 -2.70 -2.16 10.55
C ILE A 72 -2.84 -0.68 10.18
N TRP A 73 -1.78 -0.06 9.65
CA TRP A 73 -1.81 1.36 9.32
C TRP A 73 -2.85 1.66 8.23
N ASN A 74 -2.88 0.89 7.14
CA ASN A 74 -3.81 1.12 6.04
C ASN A 74 -5.28 0.91 6.43
N THR A 75 -5.58 -0.03 7.33
CA THR A 75 -6.96 -0.23 7.83
C THR A 75 -7.41 0.89 8.77
N VAL A 76 -6.54 1.35 9.69
CA VAL A 76 -6.84 2.48 10.59
C VAL A 76 -7.05 3.76 9.80
N LEU A 77 -6.21 4.04 8.80
CA LEU A 77 -6.34 5.23 7.94
C LEU A 77 -7.68 5.23 7.20
N GLY A 78 -8.07 4.10 6.61
CA GLY A 78 -9.36 3.95 5.93
C GLY A 78 -10.56 4.18 6.85
N TYR A 79 -10.50 3.64 8.07
CA TYR A 79 -11.56 3.82 9.08
C TYR A 79 -11.71 5.29 9.49
N VAL A 80 -10.61 5.97 9.85
CA VAL A 80 -10.64 7.38 10.28
C VAL A 80 -11.21 8.27 9.19
N LEU A 81 -10.82 8.05 7.93
CA LEU A 81 -11.32 8.81 6.79
C LEU A 81 -12.82 8.60 6.56
N ALA A 82 -13.29 7.34 6.61
CA ALA A 82 -14.70 7.02 6.49
C ALA A 82 -15.52 7.68 7.61
N TYR A 83 -15.02 7.62 8.85
CA TYR A 83 -15.66 8.23 10.01
C TYR A 83 -15.79 9.76 9.86
N CYS A 84 -14.68 10.46 9.57
CA CYS A 84 -14.70 11.92 9.39
C CYS A 84 -15.56 12.37 8.19
N SER A 85 -15.73 11.53 7.17
CA SER A 85 -16.58 11.85 6.02
C SER A 85 -18.08 11.66 6.26
N THR A 86 -18.46 10.85 7.25
CA THR A 86 -19.87 10.53 7.56
C THR A 86 -20.50 11.58 8.51
N GLU A 87 -19.68 12.34 9.25
CA GLU A 87 -20.14 13.32 10.25
C GLU A 87 -20.76 14.60 9.66
N SER A 88 -20.83 14.73 8.32
CA SER A 88 -21.43 15.91 7.67
C SER A 88 -22.95 15.79 7.46
N GLU A 89 -23.57 14.72 7.94
CA GLU A 89 -25.02 14.53 7.93
C GLU A 89 -25.56 14.58 9.37
N LYS A 90 -25.64 15.80 9.93
CA LYS A 90 -26.41 16.06 11.14
C LYS A 90 -27.89 16.30 10.75
N PRO A 91 -28.87 15.68 11.46
CA PRO A 91 -30.26 16.12 11.41
C PRO A 91 -30.47 17.49 12.09
#